data_AF-A0A0M9DII2-F1
#
_entry.id   AF-A0A0M9DII2-F1
#
_cell.length_a   1.000
_cell.length_b   1.000
_cell.length_c   1.000
_cell.angle_alpha   90.00
_cell.angle_beta   90.00
_cell.angle_gamma   90.00
#
_symmetry.space_group_name_H-M   'P 1'
#
loop_
_entity.id
_entity.type
_entity.pdbx_description
1 polymer ?
#
loop_
_entity_poly.entity_id
_entity_poly.type
_entity_poly.pdbx_seq_one_letter_code
_entity_poly.pdbx_strand_id
1 'polypeptide(L)'
;MGLLDAERSATNYRYYDPAMIKRLQFIEQRKQQGRSLIEIQQELNITPYEEIDVHTLRLKMQDLEQDVASLLEQMNDQDDQKIEIIKKNVSPSSIALMQSLLLLIHH
;
A
#
# COMPACT_ATOMS: atom_id res chain seq x y z
N MET A 1 9.80 23.13 -15.75
CA MET A 1 8.50 22.44 -15.62
C MET A 1 8.60 21.07 -16.26
N GLY A 2 8.91 20.04 -15.46
CA GLY A 2 9.05 18.64 -15.90
C GLY A 2 7.87 17.82 -15.38
N LEU A 3 6.69 18.07 -15.95
CA LEU A 3 5.46 17.36 -15.55
C LEU A 3 5.21 16.11 -16.40
N LEU A 4 5.78 16.06 -17.61
CA LEU A 4 5.73 14.93 -18.52
C LEU A 4 7.14 14.66 -19.04
N ASP A 5 7.50 13.39 -19.10
CA ASP A 5 8.76 12.95 -19.67
C ASP A 5 8.56 12.62 -21.14
N ALA A 6 9.49 13.10 -21.97
CA ALA A 6 9.44 12.94 -23.41
C ALA A 6 10.82 12.61 -23.94
N GLU A 7 10.87 11.59 -24.79
CA GLU A 7 12.03 11.34 -25.63
C GLU A 7 11.97 12.21 -26.87
N ARG A 8 13.14 12.58 -27.42
CA ARG A 8 13.21 13.39 -28.64
C ARG A 8 13.75 12.55 -29.79
N SER A 9 13.08 12.66 -30.93
CA SER A 9 13.60 12.16 -32.21
C SER A 9 14.85 12.93 -32.64
N ALA A 10 15.58 12.36 -33.60
CA ALA A 10 16.69 13.03 -34.28
C ALA A 10 16.28 14.35 -34.97
N THR A 11 14.99 14.51 -35.31
CA THR A 11 14.40 15.71 -35.90
C THR A 11 13.66 16.59 -34.88
N ASN A 12 13.89 16.35 -33.58
CA ASN A 12 13.42 17.15 -32.43
C ASN A 12 11.92 17.06 -32.08
N TYR A 13 11.17 16.14 -32.69
CA TYR A 13 9.80 15.78 -32.25
C TYR A 13 9.83 15.05 -30.91
N ARG A 14 8.83 15.31 -30.06
CA ARG A 14 8.65 14.64 -28.76
C ARG A 14 7.80 13.39 -28.91
N TYR A 15 8.33 12.27 -28.43
CA TYR A 15 7.60 11.04 -28.22
C TYR A 15 7.30 10.87 -26.74
N TYR A 16 6.08 10.44 -26.44
CA TYR A 16 5.64 10.18 -25.09
C TYR A 16 5.32 8.69 -24.99
N ASP A 17 5.81 8.06 -23.92
CA ASP A 17 5.40 6.71 -23.57
C ASP A 17 3.88 6.69 -23.28
N PRO A 18 3.15 5.59 -23.61
CA PRO A 18 1.74 5.48 -23.28
C PRO A 18 1.39 5.76 -21.79
N ALA A 19 2.30 5.50 -20.85
CA ALA A 19 2.13 5.86 -19.44
C ALA A 19 1.91 7.37 -19.22
N MET A 20 2.44 8.22 -20.11
CA MET A 20 2.24 9.67 -20.06
C MET A 20 0.79 10.07 -20.32
N ILE A 21 -0.02 9.23 -20.99
CA ILE A 21 -1.45 9.50 -21.18
C ILE A 21 -2.17 9.50 -19.83
N LYS A 22 -1.90 8.50 -18.98
CA LYS A 22 -2.48 8.42 -17.64
C LYS A 22 -2.02 9.58 -16.76
N ARG A 23 -0.74 9.92 -16.84
CA ARG A 23 -0.17 11.08 -16.14
C ARG A 23 -0.81 12.39 -16.60
N LEU A 24 -1.07 12.55 -17.89
CA LEU A 24 -1.76 13.72 -18.44
C LEU A 24 -3.19 13.83 -17.92
N GLN A 25 -3.95 12.73 -17.92
CA GLN A 25 -5.32 12.69 -17.36
C GLN A 25 -5.34 13.09 -15.88
N PHE A 26 -4.38 12.62 -15.09
CA PHE A 26 -4.23 13.02 -13.69
C PHE A 26 -3.98 14.54 -13.56
N ILE A 27 -3.07 15.09 -14.35
CA ILE A 27 -2.78 16.53 -14.36
C ILE A 27 -4.05 17.34 -14.70
N GLU A 28 -4.81 16.91 -15.72
CA GLU A 28 -6.05 17.58 -16.12
C GLU A 28 -7.09 17.55 -15.00
N GLN A 29 -7.28 16.41 -14.34
CA GLN A 29 -8.19 16.28 -13.20
C GLN A 29 -7.79 17.21 -12.05
N ARG A 30 -6.50 17.28 -11.71
CA ARG A 30 -6.03 18.18 -10.64
C ARG A 30 -6.18 19.65 -10.98
N LYS A 31 -5.97 20.02 -12.25
CA LYS A 31 -6.23 21.39 -12.72
C LYS A 31 -7.70 21.77 -12.59
N GLN A 32 -8.63 20.85 -12.88
CA GLN A 32 -10.07 21.07 -12.69
C GLN A 32 -10.43 21.28 -11.21
N GLN A 33 -9.64 20.71 -10.29
CA GLN A 33 -9.78 20.91 -8.84
C GLN A 33 -9.14 22.21 -8.33
N GLY A 34 -8.63 23.07 -9.23
CA GLY A 34 -8.03 24.36 -8.87
C GLY A 34 -6.59 24.28 -8.35
N ARG A 35 -5.92 23.12 -8.49
CA ARG A 35 -4.52 22.96 -8.06
C ARG A 35 -3.55 23.71 -8.97
N SER A 36 -2.51 24.29 -8.37
CA SER A 36 -1.41 24.91 -9.09
C SER A 36 -0.45 23.85 -9.68
N LEU A 37 0.32 24.24 -10.69
CA LEU A 37 1.29 23.33 -11.32
C LEU A 37 2.41 22.88 -10.37
N ILE A 38 2.73 23.68 -9.34
CA ILE A 38 3.73 23.34 -8.33
C ILE A 38 3.19 22.23 -7.42
N GLU A 39 1.95 22.37 -6.94
CA GLU A 39 1.28 21.33 -6.13
C GLU A 39 1.15 20.02 -6.92
N ILE A 40 0.73 20.11 -8.20
CA ILE A 40 0.61 18.93 -9.07
C ILE A 40 1.98 18.27 -9.28
N GLN A 41 3.05 19.05 -9.45
CA GLN A 41 4.40 18.50 -9.58
C GLN A 41 4.84 17.78 -8.30
N GLN A 42 4.53 18.32 -7.12
CA GLN A 42 4.80 17.67 -5.84
C GLN A 42 4.03 16.36 -5.73
N GLU A 43 2.74 16.34 -6.04
CA GLU A 43 1.92 15.12 -6.06
C GLU A 43 2.44 14.05 -7.03
N LEU A 44 2.98 14.46 -8.17
CA LEU A 44 3.55 13.57 -9.18
C LEU A 44 4.96 13.06 -8.83
N ASN A 45 5.69 13.80 -8.00
CA ASN A 45 7.03 13.45 -7.52
C ASN A 45 6.98 12.64 -6.22
N ILE A 46 5.85 12.66 -5.51
CA ILE A 46 5.53 11.65 -4.51
C ILE A 46 5.32 10.36 -5.30
N THR A 47 6.40 9.61 -5.47
CA THR A 47 6.39 8.28 -6.06
C THR A 47 5.29 7.45 -5.40
N PRO A 48 4.22 7.04 -6.12
CA PRO A 48 3.28 6.03 -5.61
C PRO A 48 3.88 4.62 -5.69
N TYR A 49 5.19 4.53 -5.97
CA TYR A 49 5.88 3.33 -6.40
C TYR A 49 7.30 3.35 -5.78
N GLU A 50 7.38 3.18 -4.46
CA GLU A 50 8.11 1.98 -4.09
C GLU A 50 7.23 0.86 -4.67
N GLU A 51 7.74 0.12 -5.66
CA GLU A 51 7.21 -1.22 -5.87
C GLU A 51 7.15 -1.82 -4.48
N ILE A 52 5.94 -1.91 -3.90
CA ILE A 52 5.75 -2.73 -2.74
C ILE A 52 6.07 -4.09 -3.30
N ASP A 53 7.29 -4.55 -3.03
CA ASP A 53 7.74 -5.84 -3.51
C ASP A 53 6.77 -6.85 -2.93
N VAL A 54 5.83 -7.28 -3.78
CA VAL A 54 4.71 -8.15 -3.41
C VAL A 54 5.26 -9.45 -2.85
N HIS A 55 6.48 -9.83 -3.26
CA HIS A 55 7.20 -10.96 -2.70
C HIS A 55 7.60 -10.69 -1.24
N THR A 56 8.28 -9.57 -0.97
CA THR A 56 8.60 -9.14 0.40
C THR A 56 7.36 -8.99 1.27
N LEU A 57 6.26 -8.44 0.75
CA LEU A 57 5.00 -8.33 1.48
C LEU A 57 4.42 -9.71 1.81
N ARG A 58 4.42 -10.64 0.84
CA ARG A 58 3.95 -12.02 1.04
C ARG A 58 4.78 -12.75 2.10
N LEU A 59 6.10 -12.61 2.06
CA LEU A 59 7.00 -13.19 3.07
C LEU A 59 6.68 -12.66 4.46
N LYS A 60 6.55 -11.33 4.61
CA LYS A 60 6.16 -10.71 5.90
C LYS A 60 4.78 -11.17 6.39
N MET A 61 3.84 -11.41 5.47
CA MET A 61 2.52 -11.94 5.84
C MET A 61 2.59 -13.40 6.30
N GLN A 62 3.43 -14.23 5.68
CA GLN A 62 3.66 -15.62 6.11
C GLN A 62 4.37 -15.69 7.48
N ASP A 63 5.38 -14.84 7.70
CA ASP A 63 6.04 -14.75 9.00
C ASP A 63 5.05 -14.35 10.10
N LEU A 64 4.19 -13.36 9.80
CA LEU A 64 3.14 -12.93 10.73
C LEU A 64 2.10 -14.02 11.01
N GLU A 65 1.70 -14.79 9.99
CA GLU A 65 0.80 -15.95 10.17
C GLU A 65 1.41 -16.97 11.13
N GLN A 66 2.69 -17.28 10.95
CA GLN A 66 3.41 -18.22 11.80
C GLN A 66 3.53 -17.71 13.25
N ASP A 67 3.81 -16.42 13.43
CA ASP A 67 3.86 -15.79 14.76
C ASP A 67 2.51 -15.83 15.45
N VAL A 68 1.41 -15.55 14.74
CA VAL A 68 0.05 -15.61 15.27
C VAL A 68 -0.34 -17.05 15.61
N ALA A 69 -0.02 -18.03 14.77
CA ALA A 69 -0.28 -19.44 15.03
C ALA A 69 0.47 -19.91 16.30
N SER A 70 1.74 -19.54 16.44
CA SER A 70 2.56 -19.84 17.62
C SER A 70 2.00 -19.17 18.88
N LEU A 71 1.54 -17.92 18.79
CA LEU A 71 0.88 -17.23 19.91
C LEU A 71 -0.43 -17.91 20.30
N LEU A 72 -1.23 -18.36 19.32
CA LEU A 72 -2.49 -19.07 19.59
C LEU A 72 -2.24 -20.44 20.22
N GLU A 73 -1.24 -21.19 19.78
CA GLU A 73 -0.82 -22.45 20.41
C GLU A 73 -0.36 -22.22 21.85
N GLN A 74 0.49 -21.21 22.09
CA GLN A 74 0.91 -20.82 23.43
C GLN A 74 -0.25 -20.36 24.31
N MET A 75 -1.27 -19.73 23.73
CA MET A 75 -2.50 -19.37 24.44
C MET A 75 -3.35 -20.60 24.75
N ASN A 76 -3.40 -21.60 23.86
CA ASN A 76 -4.16 -22.83 24.06
C ASN A 76 -3.49 -23.76 25.09
N ASP A 77 -2.17 -23.71 25.18
CA ASP A 77 -1.37 -24.41 26.21
C ASP A 77 -1.33 -23.68 27.56
N GLN A 78 -1.84 -22.44 27.66
CA GLN A 78 -1.84 -21.65 28.89
C GLN A 78 -3.26 -21.37 29.39
N ASP A 79 -3.57 -21.96 30.55
CA ASP A 79 -4.68 -21.65 31.47
C ASP A 79 -5.54 -20.43 31.06
N ASP A 80 -6.85 -20.67 30.89
CA ASP A 80 -7.90 -19.72 30.46
C ASP A 80 -7.82 -18.31 31.08
N GLN A 81 -7.18 -18.18 32.26
CA GLN A 81 -6.93 -16.93 32.94
C GLN A 81 -5.99 -15.96 32.19
N LYS A 82 -5.04 -16.43 31.38
CA LYS A 82 -4.13 -15.56 30.62
C LYS A 82 -4.74 -15.07 29.30
N ILE A 83 -5.59 -15.88 28.66
CA ILE A 83 -6.33 -15.51 27.46
C ILE A 83 -7.22 -14.29 27.72
N GLU A 84 -7.88 -14.24 28.87
CA GLU A 84 -8.69 -13.07 29.29
C GLU A 84 -7.85 -11.81 29.53
N ILE A 85 -6.62 -11.95 30.00
CA ILE A 85 -5.69 -10.83 30.15
C ILE A 85 -5.27 -10.30 28.78
N ILE A 86 -4.95 -11.19 27.83
CA ILE A 86 -4.56 -10.79 26.47
C ILE A 86 -5.73 -10.12 25.76
N LYS A 87 -6.95 -10.69 25.81
CA LYS A 87 -8.16 -10.07 25.25
C LYS A 87 -8.44 -8.67 25.83
N LYS A 88 -8.11 -8.43 27.11
CA LYS A 88 -8.21 -7.09 27.72
C LYS A 88 -7.15 -6.10 27.24
N ASN A 89 -5.97 -6.58 26.83
CA ASN A 89 -4.85 -5.76 26.39
C ASN A 89 -4.82 -5.53 24.87
N VAL A 90 -5.61 -6.28 24.10
CA VAL A 90 -5.75 -6.11 22.65
C VAL A 90 -6.99 -5.28 22.37
N SER A 91 -6.83 -4.18 21.63
CA SER A 91 -7.97 -3.32 21.30
C SER A 91 -8.99 -4.06 20.41
N PRO A 92 -10.29 -3.77 20.54
CA PRO A 92 -11.32 -4.37 19.69
C PRO A 92 -11.06 -4.14 18.19
N SER A 93 -10.44 -3.01 17.84
CA SER A 93 -10.03 -2.69 16.47
C SER A 93 -8.95 -3.64 15.93
N SER A 94 -8.01 -4.06 16.79
CA SER A 94 -6.96 -5.02 16.41
C SER A 94 -7.54 -6.40 16.16
N ILE A 95 -8.54 -6.81 16.95
CA ILE A 95 -9.26 -8.09 16.74
C ILE A 95 -10.03 -8.07 15.42
N ALA A 96 -10.78 -6.99 15.16
CA ALA A 96 -11.52 -6.83 13.91
C ALA A 96 -10.58 -6.84 12.68
N LEU A 97 -9.41 -6.22 12.81
CA LEU A 97 -8.38 -6.23 11.77
C LEU A 97 -7.84 -7.66 11.54
N MET A 98 -7.47 -8.38 12.59
CA MET A 98 -7.00 -9.78 12.48
C MET A 98 -8.05 -10.68 11.83
N GLN A 99 -9.32 -10.54 12.21
CA GLN A 99 -10.42 -11.29 11.59
C GLN A 99 -10.62 -10.93 10.12
N SER A 100 -10.50 -9.65 9.76
CA SER A 100 -10.60 -9.20 8.37
C SER A 100 -9.46 -9.76 7.51
N LEU A 101 -8.23 -9.77 8.05
CA LEU A 101 -7.05 -10.33 7.39
C LEU A 101 -7.20 -11.86 7.20
N LEU A 102 -7.67 -12.58 8.22
CA LEU A 102 -7.98 -14.01 8.13
C LEU A 102 -9.02 -14.32 7.04
N LEU A 103 -10.05 -13.48 6.90
CA LEU A 103 -11.08 -13.67 5.87
C LEU A 103 -10.52 -13.49 4.45
N LEU A 104 -9.59 -12.55 4.27
CA LEU A 104 -8.94 -12.27 3.00
C LEU A 104 -7.97 -13.37 2.55
N ILE A 105 -7.41 -14.14 3.49
CA ILE A 105 -6.45 -15.22 3.22
C ILE A 105 -7.15 -16.54 2.91
N HIS A 106 -8.36 -16.77 3.45
CA HIS A 106 -9.14 -17.99 3.24
C HIS A 106 -10.02 -17.98 1.97
N HIS A 107 -9.80 -17.04 1.04
CA HIS A 107 -10.52 -16.91 -0.22
C HIS A 107 -9.56 -16.88 -1.41
#